data_AF-M5S4A9-F1
#
_entry.id   AF-M5S4A9-F1
#
_cell.length_a   1.000
_cell.length_b   1.000
_cell.length_c   1.000
_cell.angle_alpha   90.00
_cell.angle_beta   90.00
_cell.angle_gamma   90.00
#
_symmetry.space_group_name_H-M   'P 1'
#
loop_
_entity.id
_entity.type
_entity.pdbx_description
1 polymer ?
#
loop_
_entity_poly.entity_id
_entity_poly.type
_entity_poly.pdbx_seq_one_letter_code
_entity_poly.pdbx_strand_id
1 'polypeptide(L)'
;MGLRTIADRIASSGFNASLGVIGQILSGTLGLGRRKISKDIPLGSSEFREEQFDRIAALRREYESHGWPVISVDTKKKELIGYFARSGRAWTDGTLHAFDHDFGSCSNSAKAIPYGVYDTVANDGFVYLATGSDTGELAADALRRWWHRLGRSRYEGLAVF
;
A
#
# COMPACT_ATOMS: atom_id res chain seq x y z
N MET A 1 6.07 -20.95 -8.31
CA MET A 1 5.86 -21.93 -9.38
C MET A 1 4.48 -22.55 -9.22
N GLY A 2 3.67 -22.66 -10.28
CA GLY A 2 2.32 -23.24 -10.19
C GLY A 2 2.33 -24.75 -10.38
N LEU A 3 1.25 -25.44 -9.93
CA LEU A 3 1.12 -26.90 -10.06
C LEU A 3 1.19 -27.37 -11.53
N ARG A 4 0.70 -26.58 -12.49
CA ARG A 4 0.80 -26.88 -13.93
C ARG A 4 2.25 -26.93 -14.39
N THR A 5 3.04 -25.91 -14.04
CA THR A 5 4.48 -25.88 -14.37
C THR A 5 5.23 -27.05 -13.74
N ILE A 6 4.81 -27.52 -12.56
CA ILE A 6 5.38 -28.71 -11.92
C ILE A 6 4.97 -29.97 -12.70
N ALA A 7 3.69 -30.09 -13.07
CA ALA A 7 3.19 -31.19 -13.88
C ALA A 7 3.91 -31.30 -15.24
N ASP A 8 4.10 -30.17 -15.93
CA ASP A 8 4.80 -30.11 -17.23
C ASP A 8 6.25 -30.59 -17.11
N ARG A 9 6.93 -30.27 -16.00
CA ARG A 9 8.30 -30.73 -15.72
C ARG A 9 8.35 -32.22 -15.38
N ILE A 10 7.40 -32.70 -14.58
CA ILE A 10 7.29 -34.13 -14.26
C ILE A 10 7.02 -34.95 -15.54
N ALA A 11 6.13 -34.45 -16.42
CA ALA A 11 5.84 -35.04 -17.73
C ALA A 11 7.07 -35.08 -18.64
N SER A 12 7.86 -34.00 -18.66
CA SER A 12 9.12 -33.93 -19.41
C SER A 12 10.17 -34.94 -18.88
N SER A 13 10.05 -35.39 -17.64
CA SER A 13 10.88 -36.45 -17.05
C SER A 13 10.29 -37.85 -17.22
N GLY A 14 9.23 -38.02 -18.01
CA GLY A 14 8.61 -39.31 -18.33
C GLY A 14 7.55 -39.80 -17.34
N PHE A 15 7.13 -38.95 -16.39
CA PHE A 15 6.13 -39.31 -15.38
C PHE A 15 4.85 -38.50 -15.57
N ASN A 16 3.69 -39.12 -15.36
CA ASN A 16 2.40 -38.41 -15.41
C ASN A 16 1.78 -38.35 -14.02
N ALA A 17 1.48 -37.14 -13.54
CA ALA A 17 0.80 -36.92 -12.27
C ALA A 17 -0.27 -35.83 -12.43
N SER A 18 -1.44 -36.05 -11.85
CA SER A 18 -2.51 -35.05 -11.84
C SER A 18 -2.17 -33.89 -10.90
N LEU A 19 -2.75 -32.72 -11.16
CA LEU A 19 -2.55 -31.54 -10.29
C LEU A 19 -2.94 -31.82 -8.82
N GLY A 20 -3.95 -32.67 -8.60
CA GLY A 20 -4.37 -33.10 -7.27
C GLY A 20 -3.32 -33.95 -6.55
N VAL A 21 -2.75 -34.95 -7.25
CA VAL A 21 -1.68 -35.80 -6.70
C VAL A 21 -0.43 -34.96 -6.40
N ILE A 22 -0.05 -34.06 -7.31
CA ILE A 22 1.08 -33.14 -7.09
C ILE A 22 0.81 -32.26 -5.86
N GLY A 23 -0.40 -31.70 -5.74
CA GLY A 23 -0.80 -30.91 -4.57
C GLY A 23 -0.70 -31.70 -3.27
N GLN A 24 -1.23 -32.93 -3.24
CA GLN A 24 -1.19 -33.81 -2.09
C GLN A 24 0.24 -34.20 -1.69
N ILE A 25 1.10 -34.52 -2.66
CA ILE A 25 2.51 -34.84 -2.38
C ILE A 25 3.21 -33.60 -1.81
N LEU A 26 3.03 -32.44 -2.44
CA LEU A 26 3.64 -31.20 -1.97
C LEU A 26 3.21 -30.88 -0.53
N SER A 27 1.91 -30.83 -0.24
CA SER A 27 1.43 -30.42 1.09
C SER A 27 1.48 -31.54 2.13
N GLY A 28 1.06 -32.74 1.76
CA GLY A 28 0.83 -33.86 2.68
C GLY A 28 2.07 -34.74 2.91
N THR A 29 2.91 -34.92 1.89
CA THR A 29 4.13 -35.73 2.01
C THR A 29 5.35 -34.86 2.30
N LEU A 30 5.49 -33.73 1.61
CA LEU A 30 6.68 -32.88 1.69
C LEU A 30 6.53 -31.68 2.62
N GLY A 31 5.33 -31.41 3.15
CA GLY A 31 5.07 -30.25 4.02
C GLY A 31 5.21 -28.89 3.32
N LEU A 32 5.23 -28.87 1.99
CA LEU A 32 5.40 -27.68 1.16
C LEU A 32 4.05 -27.01 0.87
N GLY A 33 3.96 -25.73 1.21
CA GLY A 33 2.80 -24.88 0.93
C GLY A 33 3.12 -23.81 -0.10
N ARG A 34 2.08 -23.25 -0.73
CA ARG A 34 2.22 -22.04 -1.55
C ARG A 34 2.48 -20.84 -0.63
N ARG A 35 3.74 -20.43 -0.52
CA ARG A 35 4.15 -19.27 0.27
C ARG A 35 4.36 -18.04 -0.63
N LYS A 36 4.10 -16.86 -0.07
CA LYS A 36 4.53 -15.58 -0.62
C LYS A 36 5.86 -15.21 0.03
N ILE A 37 6.74 -14.51 -0.68
CA ILE A 37 7.94 -13.93 -0.09
C ILE A 37 7.54 -13.02 1.07
N SER A 38 8.10 -13.26 2.25
CA SER A 38 8.08 -12.33 3.37
C SER A 38 9.25 -11.36 3.20
N LYS A 39 8.99 -10.06 3.38
CA LYS A 39 10.01 -9.01 3.33
C LYS A 39 10.41 -8.60 4.75
N ASP A 40 10.84 -9.56 5.55
CA ASP A 40 11.13 -9.43 6.98
C ASP A 40 12.63 -9.47 7.31
N ILE A 41 13.48 -9.77 6.34
CA ILE A 41 14.92 -9.67 6.48
C ILE A 41 15.32 -8.18 6.41
N PRO A 42 15.85 -7.58 7.49
CA PRO A 42 16.28 -6.19 7.46
C PRO A 42 17.55 -6.04 6.61
N LEU A 43 17.61 -4.98 5.81
CA LEU A 43 18.79 -4.64 5.00
C LEU A 43 19.93 -4.02 5.83
N GLY A 44 19.67 -3.68 7.09
CA GLY A 44 20.66 -3.12 8.02
C GLY A 44 20.16 -3.14 9.47
N SER A 45 21.08 -2.93 10.40
CA SER A 45 20.82 -2.76 11.83
C SER A 45 20.93 -1.29 12.22
N SER A 46 20.01 -0.81 13.04
CA SER A 46 20.12 0.49 13.70
C SER A 46 20.33 0.24 15.20
N GLU A 47 21.43 0.77 15.74
CA GLU A 47 21.79 0.63 17.15
C GLU A 47 20.67 1.11 18.08
N PHE A 48 20.02 2.21 17.70
CA PHE A 48 18.97 2.87 18.49
C PHE A 48 17.55 2.50 18.08
N ARG A 49 17.38 1.36 17.39
CA ARG A 49 16.05 0.94 16.89
C ARG A 49 15.04 0.83 18.02
N GLU A 50 15.39 0.11 19.09
CA GLU A 50 14.49 -0.11 20.22
C GLU A 50 14.16 1.21 20.93
N GLU A 51 15.19 2.02 21.22
CA GLU A 51 15.03 3.33 21.85
C GLU A 51 14.12 4.27 21.04
N GLN A 52 14.22 4.23 19.70
CA GLN A 52 13.33 4.98 18.82
C GLN A 52 11.87 4.50 18.95
N PHE A 53 11.63 3.19 18.94
CA PHE A 53 10.28 2.64 19.11
C PHE A 53 9.70 2.94 20.49
N ASP A 54 10.49 2.83 21.55
CA ASP A 54 10.10 3.18 22.91
C ASP A 54 9.73 4.65 23.02
N ARG A 55 10.54 5.55 22.41
CA ARG A 55 10.23 6.98 22.39
C ARG A 55 8.94 7.28 21.65
N ILE A 56 8.73 6.68 20.48
CA ILE A 56 7.48 6.84 19.71
C ILE A 56 6.29 6.31 20.51
N ALA A 57 6.42 5.16 21.17
CA ALA A 57 5.37 4.58 21.99
C ALA A 57 5.03 5.46 23.21
N ALA A 58 6.04 6.04 23.86
CA ALA A 58 5.84 6.97 24.97
C ALA A 58 5.08 8.24 24.52
N LEU A 59 5.52 8.86 23.42
CA LEU A 59 4.84 10.03 22.84
C LEU A 59 3.40 9.72 22.42
N ARG A 60 3.18 8.55 21.83
CA ARG A 60 1.84 8.10 21.46
C ARG A 60 0.92 8.02 22.68
N ARG A 61 1.35 7.36 23.76
CA ARG A 61 0.57 7.26 25.00
C ARG A 61 0.27 8.62 25.62
N GLU A 62 1.25 9.52 25.61
CA GLU A 62 1.10 10.89 26.09
C GLU A 62 0.01 11.62 25.30
N TYR A 63 0.06 11.61 23.97
CA TYR A 63 -0.92 12.29 23.12
C TYR A 63 -2.31 11.68 23.27
N GLU A 64 -2.40 10.35 23.28
CA GLU A 64 -3.66 9.64 23.51
C GLU A 64 -4.27 9.99 24.88
N SER A 65 -3.47 10.13 25.94
CA SER A 65 -3.97 10.50 27.27
C SER A 65 -4.53 11.93 27.36
N HIS A 66 -4.05 12.83 26.50
CA HIS A 66 -4.59 14.20 26.37
C HIS A 66 -5.76 14.28 25.38
N GLY A 67 -6.14 13.16 24.75
CA GLY A 67 -7.14 13.12 23.69
C GLY A 67 -6.66 13.76 22.37
N TRP A 68 -5.35 13.97 22.22
CA TRP A 68 -4.75 14.61 21.05
C TRP A 68 -4.65 13.66 19.87
N PRO A 69 -4.66 14.17 18.62
CA PRO A 69 -4.56 13.33 17.44
C PRO A 69 -3.21 12.61 17.36
N VAL A 70 -3.25 11.32 17.03
CA VAL A 70 -2.08 10.53 16.60
C VAL A 70 -2.32 10.06 15.18
N ILE A 71 -1.65 10.71 14.24
CA ILE A 71 -1.88 10.55 12.80
C ILE A 71 -0.70 9.90 12.08
N SER A 72 -1.01 9.00 11.16
CA SER A 72 -0.08 8.45 10.19
C SER A 72 -0.34 9.11 8.83
N VAL A 73 0.71 9.64 8.20
CA VAL A 73 0.62 10.31 6.90
C VAL A 73 1.54 9.58 5.94
N ASP A 74 0.98 9.08 4.84
CA ASP A 74 1.73 8.29 3.86
C ASP A 74 1.16 8.46 2.46
N THR A 75 2.02 8.32 1.46
CA THR A 75 1.65 8.16 0.05
C THR A 75 2.33 6.93 -0.51
N LYS A 76 1.65 6.20 -1.38
CA LYS A 76 2.19 4.97 -1.99
C LYS A 76 2.25 5.06 -3.49
N LYS A 77 1.12 4.84 -4.14
CA LYS A 77 1.08 4.61 -5.58
C LYS A 77 0.71 5.88 -6.32
N LYS A 78 1.57 6.31 -7.23
CA LYS A 78 1.32 7.46 -8.12
C LYS A 78 0.75 6.93 -9.43
N GLU A 79 -0.35 7.50 -9.89
CA GLU A 79 -1.05 7.05 -11.09
C GLU A 79 -0.89 8.09 -12.20
N LEU A 80 -0.40 7.68 -13.37
CA LEU A 80 -0.37 8.58 -14.53
C LEU A 80 -1.80 8.90 -14.98
N ILE A 81 -2.12 10.17 -15.23
CA ILE A 81 -3.44 10.57 -15.74
C ILE A 81 -3.35 10.74 -17.25
N GLY A 82 -4.26 10.06 -17.96
CA GLY A 82 -4.32 10.03 -19.43
C GLY A 82 -4.81 8.67 -19.94
N TYR A 83 -4.66 8.45 -21.25
CA TYR A 83 -4.99 7.20 -21.94
C TYR A 83 -3.95 6.11 -21.68
N PHE A 84 -3.69 5.79 -20.41
CA PHE A 84 -2.73 4.76 -20.03
C PHE A 84 -3.43 3.43 -19.78
N ALA A 85 -2.72 2.32 -20.04
CA ALA A 85 -3.28 1.00 -19.80
C ALA A 85 -3.55 0.79 -18.30
N ARG A 86 -4.70 0.19 -17.98
CA ARG A 86 -5.10 -0.15 -16.60
C ARG A 86 -5.56 -1.60 -16.56
N SER A 87 -5.09 -2.33 -15.55
CA SER A 87 -5.58 -3.68 -15.31
C SER A 87 -7.01 -3.63 -14.79
N GLY A 88 -7.82 -4.61 -15.18
CA GLY A 88 -9.22 -4.72 -14.78
C GLY A 88 -10.18 -4.65 -15.97
N ARG A 89 -11.46 -4.53 -15.65
CA ARG A 89 -12.56 -4.42 -16.61
C ARG A 89 -13.54 -3.39 -16.06
N ALA A 90 -14.14 -2.59 -16.94
CA ALA A 90 -15.18 -1.63 -16.59
C ALA A 90 -16.45 -1.94 -17.37
N TRP A 91 -17.60 -1.62 -16.79
CA TRP A 91 -18.87 -1.61 -17.51
C TRP A 91 -18.92 -0.36 -18.39
N THR A 92 -19.03 -0.53 -19.70
CA THR A 92 -19.12 0.57 -20.67
C THR A 92 -19.88 0.09 -21.90
N ASP A 93 -20.52 1.03 -22.60
CA ASP A 93 -21.20 0.85 -23.89
C ASP A 93 -20.26 1.11 -25.09
N GLY A 94 -18.98 1.42 -24.84
CA GLY A 94 -17.99 1.73 -25.85
C GLY A 94 -16.71 0.90 -25.73
N THR A 95 -15.71 1.26 -26.55
CA THR A 95 -14.36 0.67 -26.48
C THR A 95 -13.45 1.60 -25.68
N LEU A 96 -12.71 1.03 -24.73
CA LEU A 96 -11.68 1.77 -23.99
C LEU A 96 -10.36 1.72 -24.77
N HIS A 97 -9.75 2.88 -24.97
CA HIS A 97 -8.48 3.02 -25.68
C HIS A 97 -7.37 3.44 -24.71
N ALA A 98 -6.17 2.93 -24.98
CA ALA A 98 -4.94 3.30 -24.29
C ALA A 98 -3.82 3.48 -25.32
N PHE A 99 -2.79 4.25 -24.94
CA PHE A 99 -1.53 4.28 -25.65
C PHE A 99 -0.92 2.87 -25.69
N ASP A 100 -0.17 2.59 -26.75
CA ASP A 100 0.58 1.34 -26.89
C ASP A 100 1.79 1.27 -25.93
N HIS A 101 2.20 2.43 -25.37
CA HIS A 101 3.27 2.55 -24.38
C HIS A 101 2.89 3.53 -23.25
N ASP A 102 3.22 3.17 -22.01
CA ASP A 102 2.95 3.98 -20.83
C ASP A 102 4.14 4.90 -20.47
N PHE A 103 4.49 5.85 -21.33
CA PHE A 103 5.52 6.85 -21.03
C PHE A 103 4.95 8.00 -20.19
N GLY A 104 5.64 8.35 -19.09
CA GLY A 104 5.22 9.45 -18.21
C GLY A 104 5.12 10.81 -18.92
N SER A 105 5.90 11.02 -19.99
CA SER A 105 5.85 12.23 -20.84
C SER A 105 4.55 12.35 -21.65
N CYS A 106 3.86 11.24 -21.92
CA CYS A 106 2.56 11.22 -22.61
C CYS A 106 1.38 11.54 -21.69
N SER A 107 1.63 11.75 -20.40
CA SER A 107 0.61 12.24 -19.48
C SER A 107 0.39 13.72 -19.76
N ASN A 108 -0.86 14.18 -19.71
CA ASN A 108 -1.23 15.60 -19.82
C ASN A 108 -0.79 16.40 -18.58
N SER A 109 0.48 16.24 -18.18
CA SER A 109 1.19 16.92 -17.10
C SER A 109 0.80 16.53 -15.67
N ALA A 110 0.04 15.44 -15.46
CA ALA A 110 -0.41 15.08 -14.11
C ALA A 110 -0.28 13.58 -13.81
N LYS A 111 0.50 13.26 -12.77
CA LYS A 111 0.30 12.05 -11.98
C LYS A 111 -0.61 12.38 -10.81
N ALA A 112 -1.60 11.54 -10.55
CA ALA A 112 -2.35 11.58 -9.29
C ALA A 112 -1.50 10.96 -8.19
N ILE A 113 -1.45 11.63 -7.05
CA ILE A 113 -0.74 11.24 -5.86
C ILE A 113 -1.76 11.16 -4.72
N PRO A 114 -2.11 9.94 -4.26
CA PRO A 114 -2.98 9.76 -3.12
C PRO A 114 -2.18 9.85 -1.82
N TYR A 115 -2.45 10.87 -1.00
CA TYR A 115 -2.00 10.91 0.39
C TYR A 115 -3.11 10.41 1.30
N GLY A 116 -2.78 9.42 2.12
CA GLY A 116 -3.59 9.00 3.24
C GLY A 116 -3.15 9.73 4.50
N VAL A 117 -4.12 10.27 5.24
CA VAL A 117 -3.97 10.68 6.64
C VAL A 117 -4.87 9.78 7.45
N TYR A 118 -4.29 8.90 8.27
CA TYR A 118 -5.01 7.98 9.14
C TYR A 118 -4.88 8.44 10.58
N ASP A 119 -6.00 8.82 11.18
CA ASP A 119 -6.07 9.18 12.58
C ASP A 119 -6.37 7.93 13.40
N THR A 120 -5.37 7.49 14.17
CA THR A 120 -5.43 6.25 14.94
C THR A 120 -6.21 6.37 16.23
N VAL A 121 -6.44 7.60 16.72
CA VAL A 121 -7.27 7.85 17.91
C VAL A 121 -8.74 7.87 17.49
N ALA A 122 -9.02 8.53 16.37
CA ALA A 122 -10.34 8.56 15.76
C ALA A 122 -10.76 7.25 15.10
N ASN A 123 -9.79 6.42 14.69
CA ASN A 123 -9.95 5.29 13.78
C ASN A 123 -10.59 5.71 12.43
N ASP A 124 -10.18 6.87 11.91
CA ASP A 124 -10.72 7.44 10.67
C ASP A 124 -9.64 7.76 9.65
N GLY A 125 -9.94 7.50 8.38
CA GLY A 125 -9.05 7.75 7.25
C GLY A 125 -9.51 8.91 6.39
N PHE A 126 -8.56 9.76 5.99
CA PHE A 126 -8.74 10.81 4.98
C PHE A 126 -7.82 10.54 3.80
N VAL A 127 -8.34 10.62 2.59
CA VAL A 127 -7.56 10.50 1.36
C VAL A 127 -7.61 11.80 0.59
N TYR A 128 -6.45 12.39 0.35
CA TYR A 128 -6.26 13.55 -0.50
C TYR A 128 -5.62 13.13 -1.82
N LEU A 129 -6.36 13.33 -2.91
CA LEU A 129 -5.86 13.13 -4.27
C LEU A 129 -5.31 14.46 -4.78
N ALA A 130 -4.00 14.52 -4.99
CA ALA A 130 -3.32 15.67 -5.54
C ALA A 130 -2.68 15.36 -6.88
N THR A 131 -2.34 16.39 -7.64
CA THR A 131 -1.53 16.30 -8.85
C THR A 131 -0.20 17.00 -8.66
N GLY A 132 0.81 16.63 -9.44
CA GLY A 132 2.12 17.29 -9.42
C GLY A 132 3.21 16.38 -8.85
N SER A 133 4.03 16.91 -7.93
CA SER A 133 5.20 16.22 -7.38
C SER A 133 4.97 15.78 -5.93
N ASP A 134 5.62 14.66 -5.56
CA ASP A 134 5.64 14.15 -4.19
C ASP A 134 6.74 14.89 -3.44
N THR A 135 6.34 15.92 -2.69
CA THR A 135 7.23 16.81 -1.94
C THR A 135 6.76 16.91 -0.49
N GLY A 136 7.64 17.39 0.39
CA GLY A 136 7.27 17.69 1.79
C GLY A 136 6.13 18.72 1.89
N GLU A 137 6.05 19.66 0.96
CA GLU A 137 4.94 20.62 0.87
C GLU A 137 3.60 19.93 0.61
N LEU A 138 3.58 18.92 -0.26
CA LEU A 138 2.36 18.18 -0.55
C LEU A 138 1.92 17.32 0.65
N ALA A 139 2.88 16.74 1.39
CA ALA A 139 2.59 16.04 2.64
C ALA A 139 2.00 17.00 3.70
N ALA A 140 2.55 18.20 3.82
CA ALA A 140 2.01 19.25 4.69
C ALA A 140 0.63 19.72 4.24
N ASP A 141 0.36 19.84 2.93
CA ASP A 141 -0.97 20.19 2.42
C ASP A 141 -2.00 19.09 2.72
N ALA A 142 -1.61 17.81 2.64
CA ALA A 142 -2.49 16.71 3.03
C ALA A 142 -2.89 16.79 4.51
N LEU A 143 -1.92 17.04 5.39
CA LEU A 143 -2.14 17.28 6.83
C LEU A 143 -3.06 18.48 7.07
N ARG A 144 -2.77 19.61 6.43
CA ARG A 144 -3.55 20.84 6.54
C ARG A 144 -4.99 20.61 6.10
N ARG A 145 -5.21 19.90 4.98
CA ARG A 145 -6.55 19.58 4.49
C ARG A 145 -7.30 18.64 5.43
N TRP A 146 -6.64 17.61 5.97
CA TRP A 146 -7.21 16.76 7.00
C TRP A 146 -7.63 17.58 8.23
N TRP A 147 -6.75 18.47 8.71
CA TRP A 147 -7.03 19.31 9.88
C TRP A 147 -8.27 20.18 9.67
N HIS A 148 -8.36 20.91 8.55
CA HIS A 148 -9.51 21.78 8.30
C HIS A 148 -10.81 21.03 8.00
N ARG A 149 -10.75 19.80 7.52
CA ARG A 149 -11.95 19.01 7.16
C ARG A 149 -12.47 18.14 8.28
N LEU A 150 -11.59 17.58 9.11
CA LEU A 150 -11.93 16.59 10.13
C LEU A 150 -11.31 16.95 11.49
N GLY A 151 -10.03 17.29 11.52
CA GLY A 151 -9.30 17.47 12.79
C GLY A 151 -9.86 18.59 13.66
N ARG A 152 -10.12 19.78 13.09
CA ARG A 152 -10.58 20.96 13.85
C ARG A 152 -11.86 20.72 14.62
N SER A 153 -12.89 20.15 13.99
CA SER A 153 -14.16 19.89 14.65
C SER A 153 -14.06 18.72 15.62
N ARG A 154 -13.20 17.74 15.33
CA ARG A 154 -13.06 16.55 16.16
C ARG A 154 -12.31 16.81 17.46
N TYR A 155 -11.30 17.67 17.39
CA TYR A 155 -10.43 18.00 18.52
C TYR A 155 -10.72 19.40 19.08
N GLU A 156 -11.90 19.94 18.81
CA GLU A 156 -12.35 21.22 19.35
C GLU A 156 -12.45 21.17 20.88
N GLY A 157 -12.02 22.25 21.56
CA GLY A 157 -12.07 22.34 23.03
C GLY A 157 -10.98 21.57 23.76
N LEU A 158 -10.19 20.76 23.06
CA LEU A 158 -8.92 20.26 23.57
C LEU A 158 -7.86 21.35 23.35
N ALA A 159 -6.92 21.49 24.28
CA ALA A 159 -5.75 22.36 24.11
C ALA A 159 -4.77 21.74 23.09
N VAL A 160 -5.23 21.56 21.85
CA VAL A 160 -4.46 21.06 20.72
C VAL A 160 -4.14 22.26 19.83
N PHE A 161 -2.96 22.84 20.05
CA PHE A 161 -2.35 23.99 19.35
C PHE A 161 -3.21 25.28 19.29
#